data_AF-A0A196PBH2-F1
#
_entry.id   AF-A0A196PBH2-F1
#
_cell.length_a   1.000
_cell.length_b   1.000
_cell.length_c   1.000
_cell.angle_alpha   90.00
_cell.angle_beta   90.00
_cell.angle_gamma   90.00
#
_symmetry.space_group_name_H-M   'P 1'
#
loop_
_entity.id
_entity.type
_entity.pdbx_description
1 polymer ?
#
loop_
_entity_poly.entity_id
_entity_poly.type
_entity_poly.pdbx_seq_one_letter_code
_entity_poly.pdbx_strand_id
1 'polypeptide(L)'
;MTSLTELHKEAARLTAQIKAEEEARDKTLKDLTAQRRACREAISMAGSALDLEKIKLAEQVIYVRGSFKEAGDDRHFTVNKAISVLTSDSGRFLWREYVGTKSYDRWHGQYIDAPYGMGPTHGHVIFAIGLNQSIRDHRACGNLTPEEIEACLYYLGALELIQESKAAAA
;
A
#
# COMPACT_ATOMS: atom_id res chain seq x y z
N MET A 1 -8.24 -54.29 -5.16
CA MET A 1 -7.46 -53.77 -4.02
C MET A 1 -6.15 -53.23 -4.55
N THR A 2 -5.92 -51.93 -4.45
CA THR A 2 -4.63 -51.30 -4.77
C THR A 2 -3.58 -51.86 -3.80
N SER A 3 -2.46 -52.36 -4.31
CA SER A 3 -1.42 -52.94 -3.45
C SER A 3 -0.71 -51.83 -2.65
N LEU A 4 -0.20 -52.18 -1.46
CA LEU A 4 0.60 -51.27 -0.63
C LEU A 4 1.79 -50.67 -1.41
N THR A 5 2.37 -51.47 -2.31
CA THR A 5 3.48 -51.06 -3.18
C THR A 5 3.07 -49.99 -4.18
N GLU A 6 1.85 -50.08 -4.73
CA GLU A 6 1.31 -49.07 -5.64
C GLU A 6 1.02 -47.75 -4.91
N LEU A 7 0.53 -47.83 -3.66
CA LEU A 7 0.36 -46.64 -2.82
C LEU A 7 1.70 -45.96 -2.46
N HIS A 8 2.75 -46.73 -2.20
CA HIS A 8 4.09 -46.16 -1.96
C HIS A 8 4.69 -45.51 -3.20
N LYS A 9 4.53 -46.11 -4.39
CA LYS A 9 4.95 -45.49 -5.66
C LYS A 9 4.20 -44.19 -5.92
N GLU A 10 2.90 -44.18 -5.67
CA GLU A 10 2.07 -43.00 -5.86
C GLU A 10 2.42 -41.89 -4.86
N ALA A 11 2.66 -42.22 -3.59
CA ALA A 11 3.14 -41.27 -2.60
C ALA A 11 4.50 -40.65 -2.98
N ALA A 12 5.42 -41.46 -3.51
CA ALA A 12 6.70 -40.97 -4.01
C ALA A 12 6.53 -40.05 -5.23
N ARG A 13 5.63 -40.40 -6.16
CA ARG A 13 5.27 -39.58 -7.32
C ARG A 13 4.69 -38.23 -6.90
N LEU A 14 3.74 -38.23 -5.96
CA LEU A 14 3.12 -37.01 -5.44
C LEU A 14 4.13 -36.13 -4.70
N THR A 15 5.03 -36.72 -3.91
CA THR A 15 6.10 -35.99 -3.22
C THR A 15 7.04 -35.30 -4.23
N ALA A 16 7.38 -35.99 -5.32
CA ALA A 16 8.19 -35.41 -6.40
C ALA A 16 7.45 -34.27 -7.13
N GLN A 17 6.14 -34.40 -7.36
CA GLN A 17 5.33 -33.34 -7.95
C GLN A 17 5.23 -32.11 -7.05
N ILE A 18 4.96 -32.29 -5.76
CA ILE A 18 4.91 -31.17 -4.79
C ILE A 18 6.23 -30.41 -4.81
N LYS A 19 7.36 -31.12 -4.74
CA LYS A 19 8.69 -30.49 -4.74
C LYS A 19 8.94 -29.68 -6.02
N ALA A 20 8.57 -30.22 -7.18
CA ALA A 20 8.74 -29.52 -8.46
C ALA A 20 7.89 -28.24 -8.54
N GLU A 21 6.65 -28.28 -8.05
CA GLU A 21 5.76 -27.11 -7.99
C GLU A 21 6.26 -26.07 -7.00
N GLU A 22 6.78 -26.49 -5.84
CA GLU A 22 7.40 -25.58 -4.86
C GLU A 22 8.61 -24.86 -5.46
N GLU A 23 9.50 -25.59 -6.16
CA GLU A 23 10.67 -25.00 -6.84
C GLU A 23 10.25 -24.00 -7.94
N ALA A 24 9.23 -24.33 -8.74
CA ALA A 24 8.70 -23.46 -9.78
C ALA A 24 8.05 -22.20 -9.20
N ARG A 25 7.26 -22.35 -8.13
CA ARG A 25 6.64 -21.24 -7.40
C ARG A 25 7.70 -20.32 -6.80
N ASP A 26 8.71 -20.89 -6.14
CA ASP A 26 9.76 -20.12 -5.47
C ASP A 26 10.61 -19.35 -6.48
N LYS A 27 10.87 -19.93 -7.65
CA LYS A 27 11.50 -19.21 -8.77
C LYS A 27 10.64 -18.04 -9.24
N THR A 28 9.37 -18.28 -9.51
CA THR A 28 8.42 -17.24 -9.94
C THR A 28 8.32 -16.10 -8.93
N LEU A 29 8.27 -16.44 -7.64
CA LEU A 29 8.18 -15.47 -6.56
C LEU A 29 9.46 -14.63 -6.44
N LYS A 30 10.64 -15.23 -6.63
CA LYS A 30 11.91 -14.50 -6.71
C LYS A 30 11.92 -13.53 -7.89
N ASP A 31 11.52 -13.97 -9.08
CA ASP A 31 11.49 -13.15 -10.29
C ASP A 31 10.54 -11.95 -10.13
N LEU A 32 9.31 -12.18 -9.65
CA LEU A 32 8.34 -11.10 -9.38
C LEU A 32 8.84 -10.15 -8.28
N THR A 33 9.51 -10.67 -7.25
CA THR A 33 10.09 -9.84 -6.19
C THR A 33 11.22 -8.96 -6.73
N ALA A 34 12.06 -9.47 -7.63
CA ALA A 34 13.10 -8.72 -8.29
C ALA A 34 12.53 -7.63 -9.21
N GLN A 35 11.51 -7.95 -10.02
CA GLN A 35 10.82 -6.97 -10.87
C GLN A 35 10.17 -5.86 -10.03
N ARG A 36 9.49 -6.22 -8.94
CA ARG A 36 8.90 -5.25 -8.00
C ARG A 36 9.96 -4.34 -7.40
N ARG A 37 11.13 -4.88 -7.07
CA ARG A 37 12.27 -4.09 -6.56
C ARG A 37 12.78 -3.11 -7.63
N ALA A 38 13.01 -3.57 -8.87
CA ALA A 38 13.46 -2.72 -9.97
C ALA A 38 12.47 -1.58 -10.26
N CYS A 39 11.16 -1.86 -10.27
CA CYS A 39 10.14 -0.82 -10.41
C CYS A 39 10.20 0.20 -9.28
N ARG A 40 10.41 -0.23 -8.02
CA ARG A 40 10.56 0.69 -6.89
C ARG A 40 11.82 1.54 -6.99
N GLU A 41 12.94 0.94 -7.42
CA GLU A 41 14.18 1.68 -7.65
C GLU A 41 14.00 2.72 -8.77
N ALA A 42 13.31 2.38 -9.86
CA ALA A 42 12.97 3.32 -10.93
C ALA A 42 12.07 4.47 -10.45
N ILE A 43 11.05 4.18 -9.65
CA ILE A 43 10.19 5.19 -9.00
C ILE A 43 11.03 6.11 -8.12
N SER A 44 11.93 5.55 -7.31
CA SER A 44 12.83 6.32 -6.45
C SER A 44 13.80 7.20 -7.24
N MET A 45 14.38 6.70 -8.33
CA MET A 45 15.29 7.48 -9.18
C MET A 45 14.56 8.60 -9.91
N ALA A 46 13.33 8.35 -10.39
CA ALA A 46 12.47 9.39 -10.97
C ALA A 46 12.12 10.49 -9.94
N GLY A 47 12.16 10.18 -8.64
CA GLY A 47 11.96 11.12 -7.53
C GLY A 47 13.21 11.88 -7.05
N SER A 48 14.39 11.67 -7.67
CA SER A 48 15.67 12.27 -7.21
C SER A 48 15.73 13.81 -7.33
N ALA A 49 14.84 14.41 -8.11
CA ALA A 49 14.40 15.78 -7.92
C ALA A 49 12.91 15.71 -7.55
N LEU A 50 12.56 16.24 -6.36
CA LEU A 50 11.16 16.31 -5.94
C LEU A 50 10.38 17.19 -6.91
N ASP A 51 9.43 16.60 -7.63
CA ASP A 51 8.50 17.31 -8.50
C ASP A 51 7.49 18.05 -7.62
N LEU A 52 7.80 19.31 -7.34
CA LEU A 52 7.01 20.17 -6.46
C LEU A 52 5.58 20.36 -6.96
N GLU A 53 5.34 20.33 -8.26
CA GLU A 53 4.00 20.50 -8.83
C GLU A 53 3.17 19.24 -8.61
N LYS A 54 3.76 18.04 -8.80
CA LYS A 54 3.09 16.78 -8.42
C LYS A 54 2.82 16.69 -6.92
N ILE A 55 3.75 17.13 -6.08
CA ILE A 55 3.58 17.15 -4.63
C ILE A 55 2.42 18.06 -4.25
N LYS A 56 2.39 19.30 -4.76
CA LYS A 56 1.29 20.24 -4.50
C LYS A 56 -0.06 19.71 -4.99
N LEU A 57 -0.10 19.13 -6.18
CA LEU A 57 -1.32 18.55 -6.72
C LEU A 57 -1.81 17.40 -5.85
N ALA A 58 -0.92 16.49 -5.43
CA ALA A 58 -1.27 15.40 -4.54
C ALA A 58 -1.81 15.90 -3.20
N GLU A 59 -1.19 16.93 -2.60
CA GLU A 59 -1.63 17.53 -1.33
C GLU A 59 -2.98 18.24 -1.42
N GLN A 60 -3.39 18.67 -2.61
CA GLN A 60 -4.75 19.17 -2.86
C GLN A 60 -5.77 18.02 -2.92
N VAL A 61 -5.36 16.82 -3.35
CA VAL A 61 -6.24 15.68 -3.55
C VAL A 61 -6.38 14.81 -2.29
N ILE A 62 -5.26 14.39 -1.73
CA ILE A 62 -5.20 13.53 -0.53
C ILE A 62 -4.65 14.31 0.67
N TYR A 63 -5.05 13.89 1.86
CA TYR A 63 -4.34 14.23 3.08
C TYR A 63 -3.52 13.03 3.56
N VAL A 64 -2.41 13.35 4.21
CA VAL A 64 -1.67 12.41 5.06
C VAL A 64 -1.59 13.01 6.46
N ARG A 65 -2.21 12.34 7.43
CA ARG A 65 -2.17 12.72 8.84
C ARG A 65 -1.18 11.83 9.58
N GLY A 66 -0.36 12.43 10.44
CA GLY A 66 0.72 11.74 11.16
C GLY A 66 1.99 11.60 10.32
N SER A 67 3.05 11.11 10.95
CA SER A 67 4.32 10.87 10.28
C SER A 67 4.43 9.41 9.84
N PHE A 68 5.09 9.18 8.70
CA PHE A 68 5.35 7.83 8.20
C PHE A 68 6.25 7.04 9.17
N LYS A 69 7.21 7.72 9.81
CA LYS A 69 8.11 7.12 10.80
C LYS A 69 7.40 6.63 12.06
N GLU A 70 6.36 7.34 12.50
CA GLU A 70 5.58 7.00 13.70
C GLU A 70 4.30 6.20 13.36
N ALA A 71 4.11 5.79 12.11
CA ALA A 71 2.93 5.04 11.69
C ALA A 71 2.94 3.56 12.16
N GLY A 72 4.02 3.12 12.82
CA GLY A 72 4.16 1.79 13.41
C GLY A 72 4.30 0.66 12.39
N ASP A 73 3.91 -0.55 12.79
CA ASP A 73 4.30 -1.79 12.11
C ASP A 73 3.71 -1.92 10.68
N ASP A 74 2.42 -1.63 10.50
CA ASP A 74 1.74 -1.78 9.21
C ASP A 74 1.90 -0.56 8.27
N ARG A 75 2.78 0.39 8.57
CA ARG A 75 2.94 1.64 7.79
C ARG A 75 3.10 1.43 6.28
N HIS A 76 3.95 0.49 5.88
CA HIS A 76 4.16 0.18 4.46
C HIS A 76 2.94 -0.51 3.85
N PHE A 77 2.26 -1.37 4.63
CA PHE A 77 1.03 -2.02 4.17
C PHE A 77 -0.06 -0.97 3.90
N THR A 78 -0.25 -0.02 4.82
CA THR A 78 -1.21 1.09 4.67
C THR A 78 -0.94 1.95 3.44
N VAL A 79 0.33 2.35 3.20
CA VAL A 79 0.69 3.11 2.00
C VAL A 79 0.45 2.29 0.73
N ASN A 80 0.89 1.03 0.69
CA ASN A 80 0.66 0.16 -0.48
C ASN A 80 -0.84 -0.09 -0.72
N LYS A 81 -1.66 -0.15 0.34
CA LYS A 81 -3.11 -0.27 0.22
C LYS A 81 -3.73 0.99 -0.40
N ALA A 82 -3.30 2.19 0.02
CA ALA A 82 -3.74 3.45 -0.60
C ALA A 82 -3.38 3.51 -2.09
N ILE A 83 -2.13 3.16 -2.44
CA ILE A 83 -1.65 3.04 -3.83
C ILE A 83 -2.53 2.06 -4.61
N SER A 84 -2.76 0.87 -4.06
CA SER A 84 -3.58 -0.17 -4.71
C SER A 84 -4.98 0.34 -5.02
N VAL A 85 -5.63 1.02 -4.07
CA VAL A 85 -6.97 1.57 -4.23
C VAL A 85 -7.05 2.65 -5.30
N LEU A 86 -6.03 3.54 -5.36
CA LEU A 86 -5.93 4.56 -6.40
C LEU A 86 -5.80 3.93 -7.79
N THR A 87 -5.05 2.82 -7.91
CA THR A 87 -4.83 2.13 -9.19
C THR A 87 -5.97 1.20 -9.63
N SER A 88 -6.74 0.60 -8.71
CA SER A 88 -7.70 -0.45 -9.06
C SER A 88 -9.12 0.05 -9.35
N ASP A 89 -9.57 1.11 -8.68
CA ASP A 89 -10.95 1.63 -8.78
C ASP A 89 -10.99 3.17 -8.80
N SER A 90 -9.97 3.77 -9.41
CA SER A 90 -9.80 5.24 -9.51
C SER A 90 -10.00 5.96 -8.17
N GLY A 91 -9.60 5.32 -7.06
CA GLY A 91 -9.73 5.86 -5.72
C GLY A 91 -11.14 5.87 -5.12
N ARG A 92 -12.18 5.26 -5.73
CA ARG A 92 -13.57 5.26 -5.21
C ARG A 92 -13.71 4.84 -3.75
N PHE A 93 -12.90 3.90 -3.28
CA PHE A 93 -12.87 3.52 -1.86
C PHE A 93 -12.51 4.71 -0.97
N LEU A 94 -11.54 5.53 -1.36
CA LEU A 94 -11.10 6.71 -0.60
C LEU A 94 -12.14 7.84 -0.54
N TRP A 95 -13.27 7.74 -1.26
CA TRP A 95 -14.37 8.70 -1.11
C TRP A 95 -15.22 8.44 0.12
N ARG A 96 -15.29 7.19 0.55
CA ARG A 96 -16.13 6.75 1.67
C ARG A 96 -15.31 6.53 2.93
N GLU A 97 -14.07 6.06 2.75
CA GLU A 97 -13.21 5.59 3.83
C GLU A 97 -11.81 6.18 3.68
N TYR A 98 -11.06 6.15 4.78
CA TYR A 98 -9.62 6.36 4.77
C TYR A 98 -8.92 5.08 5.20
N VAL A 99 -7.67 4.91 4.79
CA VAL A 99 -6.79 3.87 5.32
C VAL A 99 -5.84 4.48 6.34
N GLY A 100 -5.43 3.71 7.33
CA GLY A 100 -4.56 4.22 8.37
C GLY A 100 -3.89 3.15 9.18
N THR A 101 -3.22 3.59 10.23
CA THR A 101 -2.80 2.73 11.32
C THR A 101 -3.27 3.31 12.64
N LYS A 102 -3.47 2.44 13.62
CA LYS A 102 -3.86 2.82 14.98
C LYS A 102 -2.87 2.32 16.01
N SER A 103 -2.89 2.96 17.17
CA SER A 103 -2.20 2.51 18.37
C SER A 103 -3.23 2.11 19.43
N TYR A 104 -3.04 0.93 20.03
CA TYR A 104 -3.85 0.42 21.14
C TYR A 104 -3.01 -0.48 22.04
N ASP A 105 -2.93 -0.13 23.33
CA ASP A 105 -2.18 -0.87 24.35
C ASP A 105 -0.77 -1.29 23.85
N ARG A 106 -0.52 -2.59 23.65
CA ARG A 106 0.77 -3.12 23.20
C ARG A 106 0.96 -3.16 21.69
N TRP A 107 -0.05 -2.76 20.90
CA TRP A 107 0.00 -2.77 19.44
C TRP A 107 0.15 -1.35 18.91
N HIS A 108 1.28 -1.09 18.25
CA HIS A 108 1.59 0.21 17.65
C HIS A 108 1.69 0.10 16.14
N GLY A 109 0.68 0.63 15.44
CA GLY A 109 0.63 0.64 13.98
C GLY A 109 -0.13 -0.53 13.38
N GLN A 110 -1.22 -0.97 14.00
CA GLN A 110 -2.13 -1.94 13.38
C GLN A 110 -2.94 -1.26 12.26
N TYR A 111 -3.02 -1.89 11.09
CA TYR A 111 -3.82 -1.41 9.95
C TYR A 111 -5.29 -1.24 10.32
N ILE A 112 -5.89 -0.19 9.75
CA ILE A 112 -7.33 0.03 9.75
C ILE A 112 -7.79 0.65 8.43
N ASP A 113 -9.03 0.36 8.07
CA ASP A 113 -9.87 1.19 7.24
C ASP A 113 -11.09 1.63 8.05
N ALA A 114 -11.53 2.87 7.83
CA ALA A 114 -12.71 3.37 8.51
C ALA A 114 -13.41 4.45 7.67
N PRO A 115 -14.76 4.55 7.74
CA PRO A 115 -15.49 5.64 7.14
C PRO A 115 -15.05 7.00 7.67
N TYR A 116 -15.16 8.04 6.84
CA TYR A 116 -14.95 9.40 7.31
C TYR A 116 -15.89 9.76 8.47
N GLY A 117 -15.34 10.43 9.48
CA GLY A 117 -16.07 10.75 10.72
C GLY A 117 -16.15 9.58 11.72
N MET A 118 -15.64 8.40 11.36
CA MET A 118 -15.56 7.23 12.23
C MET A 118 -14.11 6.92 12.62
N GLY A 119 -13.95 6.18 13.71
CA GLY A 119 -12.66 5.73 14.22
C GLY A 119 -12.70 4.28 14.71
N PRO A 120 -11.54 3.71 15.06
CA PRO A 120 -11.47 2.34 15.55
C PRO A 120 -12.20 2.20 16.88
N THR A 121 -12.82 1.04 17.12
CA THR A 121 -13.50 0.72 18.39
C THR A 121 -12.57 0.82 19.60
N HIS A 122 -11.30 0.46 19.42
CA HIS A 122 -10.28 0.52 20.46
C HIS A 122 -9.01 1.18 19.91
N GLY A 123 -8.42 2.04 20.73
CA GLY A 123 -7.23 2.81 20.39
C GLY A 123 -7.55 4.11 19.67
N HIS A 124 -6.53 4.72 19.09
CA HIS A 124 -6.67 5.93 18.29
C HIS A 124 -5.81 5.83 17.03
N VAL A 125 -6.25 6.52 15.98
CA VAL A 125 -5.56 6.53 14.69
C VAL A 125 -4.34 7.43 14.76
N ILE A 126 -3.15 6.87 14.48
CA ILE A 126 -1.86 7.57 14.54
C ILE A 126 -1.37 8.02 13.17
N PHE A 127 -1.79 7.32 12.11
CA PHE A 127 -1.47 7.66 10.74
C PHE A 127 -2.69 7.41 9.85
N ALA A 128 -2.96 8.30 8.90
CA ALA A 128 -4.10 8.14 8.00
C ALA A 128 -3.85 8.77 6.63
N ILE A 129 -4.36 8.11 5.59
CA ILE A 129 -4.35 8.55 4.20
C ILE A 129 -5.79 8.51 3.70
N GLY A 130 -6.29 9.64 3.24
CA GLY A 130 -7.64 9.77 2.69
C GLY A 130 -7.72 10.91 1.69
N LEU A 131 -8.89 11.09 1.06
CA LEU A 131 -9.18 12.24 0.22
C LEU A 131 -9.48 13.46 1.09
N ASN A 132 -8.97 14.60 0.63
CA ASN A 132 -9.31 15.89 1.21
C ASN A 132 -10.83 16.10 1.18
N GLN A 133 -11.33 16.75 2.23
CA GLN A 133 -12.76 17.04 2.34
C GLN A 133 -13.26 17.89 1.17
N SER A 134 -12.47 18.86 0.69
CA SER A 134 -12.82 19.67 -0.48
C SER A 134 -13.08 18.82 -1.73
N ILE A 135 -12.29 17.77 -1.97
CA ILE A 135 -12.51 16.83 -3.07
C ILE A 135 -13.78 16.02 -2.85
N ARG A 136 -13.97 15.49 -1.64
CA ARG A 136 -15.14 14.65 -1.32
C ARG A 136 -16.47 15.41 -1.42
N ASP A 137 -16.47 16.68 -1.03
CA ASP A 137 -17.70 17.49 -0.94
C ASP A 137 -18.09 18.14 -2.27
N HIS A 138 -17.12 18.46 -3.15
CA HIS A 138 -17.37 19.26 -4.37
C HIS A 138 -17.32 18.47 -5.67
N ARG A 139 -17.04 17.16 -5.63
CA ARG A 139 -16.88 16.35 -6.83
C ARG A 139 -17.64 15.03 -6.70
N ALA A 140 -17.96 14.43 -7.84
CA ALA A 140 -18.62 13.13 -7.88
C ALA A 140 -17.65 12.00 -7.51
N CYS A 141 -18.15 10.99 -6.80
CA CYS A 141 -17.37 9.82 -6.41
C CYS A 141 -16.72 9.12 -7.61
N GLY A 142 -15.42 8.86 -7.52
CA GLY A 142 -14.61 8.25 -8.58
C GLY A 142 -14.15 9.21 -9.68
N ASN A 143 -14.35 10.52 -9.50
CA ASN A 143 -13.95 11.55 -10.47
C ASN A 143 -12.57 12.16 -10.13
N LEU A 144 -11.58 11.30 -9.90
CA LEU A 144 -10.17 11.71 -9.90
C LEU A 144 -9.64 11.62 -11.32
N THR A 145 -8.95 12.66 -11.76
CA THR A 145 -8.30 12.67 -13.08
C THR A 145 -7.06 11.76 -13.10
N PRO A 146 -6.64 11.25 -14.26
CA PRO A 146 -5.41 10.47 -14.38
C PRO A 146 -4.19 11.20 -13.81
N GLU A 147 -4.09 12.50 -14.03
CA GLU A 147 -3.01 13.36 -13.54
C GLU A 147 -3.02 13.47 -12.00
N GLU A 148 -4.19 13.58 -11.39
CA GLU A 148 -4.34 13.58 -9.93
C GLU A 148 -3.96 12.22 -9.33
N ILE A 149 -4.36 11.12 -9.97
CA ILE A 149 -3.98 9.77 -9.55
C ILE A 149 -2.46 9.64 -9.64
N GLU A 150 -1.85 10.02 -10.75
CA GLU A 150 -0.39 9.96 -10.92
C GLU A 150 0.34 10.79 -9.87
N ALA A 151 -0.12 12.01 -9.59
CA ALA A 151 0.43 12.86 -8.54
C ALA A 151 0.34 12.19 -7.16
N CYS A 152 -0.81 11.60 -6.82
CA CYS A 152 -0.99 10.86 -5.57
C CYS A 152 -0.04 9.65 -5.47
N LEU A 153 0.12 8.90 -6.56
CA LEU A 153 1.04 7.74 -6.59
C LEU A 153 2.50 8.18 -6.43
N TYR A 154 2.90 9.29 -7.06
CA TYR A 154 4.21 9.91 -6.89
C TYR A 154 4.43 10.30 -5.42
N TYR A 155 3.49 11.04 -4.84
CA TYR A 155 3.56 11.51 -3.46
C TYR A 155 3.65 10.34 -2.46
N LEU A 156 2.80 9.32 -2.61
CA LEU A 156 2.80 8.15 -1.73
C LEU A 156 4.06 7.28 -1.91
N GLY A 157 4.58 7.17 -3.13
CA GLY A 157 5.81 6.44 -3.43
C GLY A 157 7.06 7.10 -2.83
N ALA A 158 7.06 8.43 -2.71
CA ALA A 158 8.14 9.23 -2.14
C ALA A 158 7.82 9.79 -0.73
N LEU A 159 6.78 9.27 -0.05
CA LEU A 159 6.21 9.89 1.14
C LEU A 159 7.24 10.14 2.26
N GLU A 160 8.07 9.13 2.54
CA GLU A 160 9.09 9.22 3.59
C GLU A 160 10.10 10.33 3.26
N LEU A 161 10.64 10.34 2.04
CA LEU A 161 11.57 11.37 1.58
C LEU A 161 10.95 12.77 1.61
N ILE A 162 9.70 12.90 1.19
CA ILE A 162 8.97 14.19 1.20
C ILE A 162 8.81 14.70 2.63
N GLN A 163 8.39 13.84 3.57
CA GLN A 163 8.23 14.23 4.97
C GLN A 163 9.58 14.57 5.63
N GLU A 164 10.63 13.81 5.35
CA GLU A 164 11.99 14.11 5.83
C GLU A 164 12.50 15.45 5.28
N SER A 165 12.29 15.72 3.99
CA SER A 165 12.71 16.96 3.34
C SER A 165 11.96 18.17 3.91
N LYS A 166 10.66 18.01 4.20
CA LYS A 166 9.85 19.04 4.86
C LYS A 166 10.26 19.29 6.31
N ALA A 167 10.55 18.23 7.06
CA ALA A 167 11.00 18.34 8.45
C ALA A 167 12.39 19.00 8.56
N ALA A 168 13.28 18.77 7.59
CA ALA A 168 14.59 19.42 7.53
C ALA A 168 14.52 20.91 7.12
N ALA A 169 13.44 21.33 6.45
CA ALA A 169 13.22 22.70 6.01
C ALA A 169 12.40 23.56 6.99
N ALA A 170 11.87 22.96 8.05
CA ALA A 170 11.07 23.61 9.10
C ALA A 170 11.94 23.99 10.30
#